data_AF-A0A954T7T6-F1
#
_entry.id   AF-A0A954T7T6-F1
#
_cell.length_a   1.000
_cell.length_b   1.000
_cell.length_c   1.000
_cell.angle_alpha   90.00
_cell.angle_beta   90.00
_cell.angle_gamma   90.00
#
_symmetry.space_group_name_H-M   'P 1'
#
loop_
_entity.id
_entity.type
_entity.pdbx_description
1 polymer ?
#
loop_
_entity_poly.entity_id
_entity_poly.type
_entity_poly.pdbx_seq_one_letter_code
_entity_poly.pdbx_strand_id
1 'polypeptide(L)'
;MSTFIASHFFNPAFVLPGVALVSSPIIIHLINRMRFRRVRFAAMEFLLQSQKRNRRRLLIEQLLLLLLRILIILGLTALIARLILDESQLSMFRSARTHHFVLLDDSGSMRDRWGETTAFDEALGVVRRLAAEAAR
;
A
#
# COMPACT_ATOMS: atom_id res chain seq x y z
N MET A 1 -20.22 2.47 -10.08
CA MET A 1 -19.44 2.18 -8.86
C MET A 1 -18.36 1.13 -9.09
N SER A 2 -18.63 -0.01 -9.74
CA SER A 2 -17.60 -1.01 -10.08
C SER A 2 -16.49 -0.48 -10.99
N THR A 3 -16.83 0.40 -11.94
CA THR A 3 -15.90 0.99 -12.91
C THR A 3 -14.86 1.94 -12.29
N PHE A 4 -15.26 2.72 -11.26
CA PHE A 4 -14.36 3.63 -10.54
C PHE A 4 -13.31 2.87 -9.72
N ILE A 5 -13.71 1.77 -9.07
CA ILE A 5 -12.75 0.95 -8.32
C ILE A 5 -11.83 0.24 -9.31
N ALA A 6 -12.38 -0.34 -10.38
CA ALA A 6 -11.59 -1.03 -11.40
C ALA A 6 -10.54 -0.16 -12.09
N SER A 7 -10.78 1.15 -12.29
CA SER A 7 -9.82 2.04 -12.95
C SER A 7 -8.53 2.30 -12.16
N HIS A 8 -8.51 2.01 -10.86
CA HIS A 8 -7.34 2.18 -9.99
C HIS A 8 -6.46 0.92 -9.90
N PHE A 9 -6.87 -0.18 -10.53
CA PHE A 9 -6.14 -1.45 -10.48
C PHE A 9 -5.76 -1.90 -11.89
N PHE A 10 -4.50 -2.27 -12.06
CA PHE A 10 -3.99 -2.78 -13.33
C PHE A 10 -4.64 -4.09 -13.76
N ASN A 11 -5.14 -4.89 -12.80
CA ASN A 11 -5.79 -6.17 -13.06
C ASN A 11 -7.18 -6.23 -12.38
N PRO A 12 -8.23 -5.69 -13.03
CA PRO A 12 -9.54 -5.53 -12.42
C PRO A 12 -10.26 -6.86 -12.13
N ALA A 13 -9.84 -7.95 -12.79
CA ALA A 13 -10.40 -9.29 -12.57
C ALA A 13 -10.20 -9.79 -11.12
N PHE A 14 -9.15 -9.33 -10.43
CA PHE A 14 -8.84 -9.75 -9.07
C PHE A 14 -9.51 -8.92 -7.96
N VAL A 15 -10.20 -7.82 -8.32
CA VAL A 15 -10.86 -6.95 -7.34
C VAL A 15 -12.01 -7.68 -6.64
N LEU A 16 -12.88 -8.37 -7.40
CA LEU A 16 -14.02 -9.09 -6.83
C LEU A 16 -13.60 -10.25 -5.90
N PRO A 17 -12.68 -11.16 -6.29
CA PRO A 17 -12.13 -12.16 -5.38
C PRO A 17 -11.44 -11.54 -4.16
N GLY A 18 -10.74 -10.43 -4.34
CA GLY A 18 -10.08 -9.69 -3.27
C GLY A 18 -11.06 -9.17 -2.21
N VAL A 19 -12.17 -8.56 -2.64
CA VAL A 19 -13.23 -8.10 -1.73
C VAL A 19 -13.84 -9.27 -0.96
N ALA A 20 -14.09 -10.40 -1.62
CA ALA A 20 -14.59 -11.60 -0.96
C ALA A 20 -13.60 -12.10 0.12
N LEU A 21 -12.30 -12.12 -0.17
CA LEU A 21 -11.25 -12.49 0.79
C LEU A 21 -11.19 -11.55 2.00
N VAL A 22 -11.23 -10.23 1.78
CA VAL A 22 -11.24 -9.23 2.86
C VAL A 22 -12.50 -9.36 3.74
N SER A 23 -13.63 -9.75 3.16
CA SER A 23 -14.88 -9.95 3.90
C SER A 23 -14.91 -11.24 4.74
N SER A 24 -14.13 -12.26 4.37
CA SER A 24 -14.08 -13.56 5.05
C SER A 24 -13.85 -13.49 6.57
N PRO A 25 -12.82 -12.79 7.10
CA PRO A 25 -12.62 -12.68 8.55
C PRO A 25 -13.78 -12.01 9.29
N ILE A 26 -14.47 -11.05 8.67
CA ILE A 26 -15.64 -10.39 9.24
C ILE A 26 -16.81 -11.38 9.33
N ILE A 27 -17.06 -12.13 8.25
CA ILE A 27 -18.13 -13.14 8.19
C ILE A 27 -17.87 -14.25 9.21
N ILE A 28 -16.64 -14.79 9.27
CA ILE A 28 -16.27 -15.83 10.24
C ILE A 28 -16.46 -15.34 11.68
N HIS A 29 -16.09 -14.08 11.96
CA HIS A 29 -16.31 -13.48 13.28
C HIS A 29 -17.81 -13.42 13.64
N LEU A 30 -18.65 -13.01 12.70
CA LEU A 30 -20.10 -12.92 12.91
C LEU A 30 -20.73 -14.31 13.12
N ILE A 31 -20.32 -15.31 12.34
CA ILE A 31 -20.77 -16.71 12.50
C ILE A 31 -20.35 -17.26 13.87
N ASN A 32 -19.11 -17.02 14.31
CA ASN A 32 -18.64 -17.45 15.63
C ASN A 32 -19.41 -16.77 16.76
N ARG A 33 -19.80 -15.50 16.59
CA ARG A 33 -20.64 -14.79 17.56
C ARG A 33 -22.06 -15.37 17.67
N MET A 34 -22.59 -15.94 16.59
CA MET A 34 -23.93 -16.56 16.60
C MET A 34 -23.94 -17.96 17.21
N ARG A 35 -22.81 -18.70 17.17
CA ARG A 35 -22.72 -20.09 17.66
C ARG A 35 -22.43 -20.24 19.16
N PHE A 36 -22.39 -19.16 19.94
CA PHE A 36 -22.19 -19.25 21.39
C PHE A 36 -23.37 -19.95 22.08
N ARG A 37 -23.27 -21.29 22.23
CA ARG A 37 -24.13 -22.07 23.11
C ARG A 37 -23.79 -21.72 24.56
N ARG A 38 -24.74 -21.10 25.26
CA ARG A 38 -24.62 -20.81 26.69
C ARG A 38 -24.83 -22.12 27.45
N VAL A 39 -23.76 -22.74 27.94
CA VAL A 39 -23.85 -23.88 28.86
C VAL A 39 -23.89 -23.31 30.29
N ARG A 40 -24.99 -23.53 31.03
CA ARG A 40 -25.07 -23.19 32.45
C ARG A 40 -24.27 -24.23 33.24
N PHE A 41 -23.08 -23.86 33.69
CA PHE A 41 -22.25 -24.70 34.56
C PHE A 41 -22.26 -24.11 35.97
N ALA A 42 -22.47 -24.93 37.01
CA ALA A 42 -22.69 -24.46 38.38
C ALA A 42 -21.48 -23.69 38.97
N ALA A 43 -20.25 -23.99 38.55
CA ALA A 43 -19.04 -23.27 38.98
C ALA A 43 -18.80 -21.93 38.23
N MET A 44 -19.66 -21.56 37.28
CA MET A 44 -19.47 -20.39 36.42
C MET A 44 -19.75 -19.06 37.13
N GLU A 45 -20.46 -19.05 38.26
CA GLU A 45 -20.80 -17.82 38.99
C GLU A 45 -19.56 -17.10 39.54
N PHE A 46 -18.57 -17.85 40.05
CA PHE A 46 -17.27 -17.30 40.45
C PHE A 46 -16.47 -16.75 39.25
N LEU A 47 -16.54 -17.42 38.08
CA LEU A 47 -15.88 -16.99 36.86
C LEU A 47 -16.53 -15.72 36.27
N LEU A 48 -17.85 -15.61 36.32
CA LEU A 48 -18.65 -14.48 35.83
C LEU A 48 -18.43 -13.21 36.66
N GLN A 49 -18.23 -13.34 37.98
CA GLN A 49 -17.89 -12.22 38.85
C GLN A 49 -16.51 -11.62 38.50
N SER A 50 -15.52 -12.46 38.17
CA SER A 50 -14.19 -12.01 37.72
C SER A 50 -14.21 -11.45 36.28
N GLN A 51 -14.98 -12.08 35.38
CA GLN A 51 -15.07 -11.65 33.98
C GLN A 51 -15.72 -10.28 33.78
N LYS A 52 -16.60 -9.81 34.68
CA LYS A 52 -17.22 -8.48 34.56
C LYS A 52 -16.19 -7.35 34.44
N ARG A 53 -15.02 -7.50 35.09
CA ARG A 53 -13.94 -6.51 35.06
C ARG A 53 -13.08 -6.60 33.80
N ASN A 54 -12.84 -7.80 33.28
CA ASN A 54 -12.02 -8.04 32.08
C ASN A 54 -12.79 -8.04 30.76
N ARG A 55 -14.14 -8.03 30.78
CA ARG A 55 -14.96 -8.09 29.57
C ARG A 55 -14.69 -6.95 28.58
N ARG A 56 -14.45 -5.72 29.08
CA ARG A 56 -14.11 -4.58 28.21
C ARG A 56 -12.76 -4.77 27.51
N ARG A 57 -11.75 -5.25 28.25
CA ARG A 57 -10.40 -5.50 27.71
C ARG A 57 -10.43 -6.60 26.64
N LEU A 58 -11.12 -7.71 26.92
CA LEU A 58 -11.29 -8.81 25.98
C LEU A 58 -11.99 -8.37 24.68
N LEU A 59 -13.01 -7.49 24.76
CA LEU A 59 -13.68 -6.96 23.58
C LEU A 59 -12.75 -6.07 22.75
N ILE A 60 -11.93 -5.23 23.39
CA ILE A 60 -10.96 -4.36 22.70
C ILE A 60 -9.88 -5.21 22.01
N GLU A 61 -9.32 -6.20 22.72
CA GLU A 61 -8.32 -7.11 22.15
C GLU A 61 -8.90 -7.90 20.96
N GLN A 62 -10.13 -8.39 21.06
CA GLN A 62 -10.81 -9.07 19.95
C GLN A 62 -11.06 -8.14 18.75
N LEU A 63 -11.44 -6.88 19.00
CA LEU A 63 -11.64 -5.90 17.93
C LEU A 63 -10.31 -5.56 17.24
N LEU A 64 -9.24 -5.35 18.01
CA LEU A 64 -7.89 -5.10 17.48
C LEU A 64 -7.37 -6.29 16.67
N LEU A 65 -7.56 -7.52 17.15
CA LEU A 65 -7.18 -8.73 16.41
C LEU A 65 -7.98 -8.89 15.11
N LEU A 66 -9.27 -8.56 15.13
CA LEU A 66 -10.11 -8.56 13.93
C LEU A 66 -9.62 -7.51 12.93
N LEU A 67 -9.36 -6.29 13.40
CA LEU A 67 -8.86 -5.19 12.57
C LEU A 67 -7.53 -5.56 11.91
N LEU A 68 -6.57 -6.08 12.68
CA LEU A 68 -5.27 -6.49 12.17
C LEU A 68 -5.41 -7.58 11.10
N ARG A 69 -6.29 -8.56 11.32
CA ARG A 69 -6.53 -9.63 10.34
C ARG A 69 -7.09 -9.10 9.02
N ILE A 70 -8.02 -8.15 9.08
CA ILE A 70 -8.57 -7.48 7.89
C ILE A 70 -7.48 -6.69 7.18
N LEU A 71 -6.66 -5.94 7.92
CA LEU A 71 -5.63 -5.08 7.37
C LEU A 71 -4.53 -5.88 6.65
N ILE A 72 -4.14 -7.04 7.19
CA ILE A 72 -3.21 -7.97 6.51
C ILE A 72 -3.79 -8.45 5.17
N ILE A 73 -5.04 -8.93 5.16
CA ILE A 73 -5.66 -9.45 3.93
C ILE A 73 -5.87 -8.33 2.91
N LEU A 74 -6.27 -7.14 3.36
CA LEU A 74 -6.43 -5.97 2.50
C LEU A 74 -5.09 -5.55 1.89
N GLY A 75 -4.02 -5.50 2.68
CA GLY A 75 -2.67 -5.20 2.19
C GLY A 75 -2.18 -6.20 1.16
N LEU A 76 -2.35 -7.51 1.41
CA LEU A 76 -2.01 -8.56 0.44
C LEU A 76 -2.83 -8.44 -0.85
N THR A 77 -4.13 -8.18 -0.73
CA THR A 77 -5.02 -7.99 -1.88
C THR A 77 -4.60 -6.78 -2.71
N ALA A 78 -4.29 -5.65 -2.07
CA ALA A 78 -3.83 -4.44 -2.74
C ALA A 78 -2.49 -4.65 -3.45
N LEU A 79 -1.58 -5.42 -2.84
CA LEU A 79 -0.30 -5.78 -3.44
C LEU A 79 -0.49 -6.65 -4.70
N ILE A 80 -1.30 -7.71 -4.60
CA ILE A 80 -1.59 -8.64 -5.71
C ILE A 80 -2.31 -7.91 -6.85
N ALA A 81 -3.27 -7.04 -6.53
CA ALA A 81 -4.02 -6.29 -7.52
C ALA A 81 -3.21 -5.17 -8.20
N ARG A 82 -1.92 -5.00 -7.83
CA ARG A 82 -1.07 -3.87 -8.26
C ARG A 82 -1.83 -2.55 -8.11
N LEU A 83 -2.15 -2.19 -6.87
CA LEU A 83 -2.69 -0.86 -6.59
C LEU A 83 -1.68 0.20 -7.04
N ILE A 84 -1.98 0.88 -8.15
CA ILE A 84 -1.17 2.00 -8.64
C ILE A 84 -1.63 3.21 -7.83
N LEU A 85 -0.80 3.61 -6.86
CA LEU A 85 -0.97 4.87 -6.17
C LEU A 85 -0.26 5.93 -7.00
N ASP A 86 -0.99 6.95 -7.44
CA ASP A 86 -0.39 8.08 -8.15
C ASP A 86 0.72 8.72 -7.30
N GLU A 87 1.84 9.06 -7.94
CA GLU A 87 3.01 9.71 -7.35
C GLU A 87 2.61 10.98 -6.55
N SER A 88 1.56 11.69 -6.96
CA SER A 88 1.05 12.89 -6.29
C SER A 88 0.42 12.60 -4.92
N GLN A 89 -0.23 11.45 -4.74
CA GLN A 89 -0.83 11.05 -3.46
C GLN A 89 0.23 10.48 -2.51
N LEU A 90 1.25 9.81 -3.06
CA LEU A 90 2.41 9.32 -2.31
C LEU A 90 3.37 10.45 -1.92
N SER A 91 3.45 11.53 -2.71
CA SER A 91 4.27 12.73 -2.44
C SER A 91 3.90 13.43 -1.11
N MET A 92 2.65 13.36 -0.66
CA MET A 92 2.26 13.90 0.65
C MET A 92 2.89 13.12 1.82
N PHE A 93 3.17 11.82 1.62
CA PHE A 93 3.80 10.95 2.62
C PHE A 93 5.32 10.81 2.40
N ARG A 94 5.78 10.94 1.16
CA ARG A 94 7.18 11.03 0.77
C ARG A 94 7.50 12.48 0.42
N SER A 95 8.13 13.19 1.35
CA SER A 95 9.05 14.26 1.00
C SER A 95 10.26 13.64 0.27
N ALA A 96 10.04 13.02 -0.89
CA ALA A 96 11.08 12.40 -1.68
C ALA A 96 11.90 13.53 -2.32
N ARG A 97 13.06 13.82 -1.73
CA ARG A 97 14.13 14.48 -2.46
C ARG A 97 14.57 13.52 -3.55
N THR A 98 14.11 13.75 -4.78
CA THR A 98 14.61 13.02 -5.94
C THR A 98 16.04 13.49 -6.20
N HIS A 99 17.02 12.66 -5.87
CA HIS A 99 18.41 12.93 -6.22
C HIS A 99 18.65 12.56 -7.67
N HIS A 100 18.78 13.56 -8.54
CA HIS A 100 19.15 13.36 -9.94
C HIS A 100 20.68 13.30 -10.05
N PHE A 101 21.19 12.19 -10.60
CA PHE A 101 22.60 12.05 -10.96
C PHE A 101 22.72 12.09 -12.48
N VAL A 102 23.52 13.03 -12.98
CA VAL A 102 23.84 13.15 -14.40
C VAL A 102 25.30 12.76 -14.57
N LEU A 103 25.56 11.74 -15.38
CA LEU A 103 26.91 11.34 -15.76
C LEU A 103 27.15 11.79 -17.20
N LEU A 104 28.20 12.58 -17.39
CA LEU A 104 28.65 13.01 -18.72
C LEU A 104 29.96 12.29 -19.04
N ASP A 105 30.00 11.62 -20.19
CA ASP A 105 31.21 10.98 -20.69
C ASP A 105 32.16 12.03 -21.29
N ASP A 106 33.47 11.94 -20.99
CA ASP A 106 34.54 12.78 -21.53
C ASP A 106 35.56 11.98 -22.36
N SER A 107 35.22 10.74 -22.72
CA SER A 107 36.07 9.84 -23.50
C SER A 107 36.48 10.42 -24.85
N GLY A 108 37.57 9.90 -25.43
CA GLY A 108 38.14 10.39 -26.69
C GLY A 108 37.15 10.38 -27.87
N SER A 109 36.16 9.49 -27.87
CA SER A 109 35.07 9.44 -28.88
C SER A 109 34.10 10.62 -28.78
N MET A 110 33.98 11.27 -27.62
CA MET A 110 33.13 12.45 -27.44
C MET A 110 33.66 13.70 -28.16
N ARG A 111 34.92 13.65 -28.62
CA ARG A 111 35.56 14.70 -29.42
C ARG A 111 35.30 14.56 -30.92
N ASP A 112 34.52 13.54 -31.32
CA ASP A 112 34.09 13.38 -32.70
C ASP A 112 33.25 14.59 -33.14
N ARG A 113 33.46 15.03 -34.37
CA ARG A 113 32.87 16.25 -34.91
C ARG A 113 31.84 15.91 -35.96
N TRP A 114 30.60 16.35 -35.73
CA TRP A 114 29.53 16.30 -36.72
C TRP A 114 29.15 17.74 -37.09
N GLY A 115 29.70 18.25 -38.19
CA GLY A 115 29.56 19.66 -38.57
C GLY A 115 30.43 20.58 -37.70
N GLU A 116 29.84 21.64 -37.16
CA GLU A 116 30.55 22.68 -36.37
C GLU A 116 30.64 22.36 -34.86
N THR A 117 29.99 21.29 -34.40
CA THR A 117 29.92 20.91 -32.98
C THR A 117 30.54 19.55 -32.71
N THR A 118 30.99 19.34 -31.47
CA THR A 118 31.39 18.01 -31.00
C THR A 118 30.22 17.28 -30.34
N ALA A 119 30.27 15.94 -30.29
CA ALA A 119 29.31 15.15 -29.53
C ALA A 119 29.27 15.55 -28.03
N PHE A 120 30.41 15.99 -27.48
CA PHE A 120 30.50 16.56 -26.14
C PHE A 120 29.72 17.87 -25.99
N ASP A 121 29.79 18.77 -26.96
CA ASP A 121 29.08 20.06 -26.92
C ASP A 121 27.55 19.88 -26.95
N GLU A 122 27.08 18.94 -27.78
CA GLU A 122 25.67 18.54 -27.84
C GLU A 122 25.20 17.94 -26.51
N ALA A 123 25.96 16.99 -25.95
CA ALA A 123 25.65 16.37 -24.67
C ALA A 123 25.61 17.41 -23.53
N LEU A 124 26.56 18.35 -23.50
CA LEU A 124 26.56 19.45 -22.55
C LEU A 124 25.33 20.36 -22.72
N GLY A 125 24.90 20.60 -23.96
CA GLY A 125 23.67 21.33 -24.28
C GLY A 125 22.43 20.67 -23.68
N VAL A 126 22.31 19.34 -23.80
CA VAL A 126 21.21 18.56 -23.21
C VAL A 126 21.25 18.61 -21.68
N VAL A 127 22.42 18.42 -21.07
CA VAL A 127 22.57 18.50 -19.60
C VAL A 127 22.14 19.88 -19.07
N ARG A 128 22.52 20.96 -19.77
CA ARG A 128 22.12 22.32 -19.38
C ARG A 128 20.61 22.53 -19.48
N ARG A 129 19.95 21.97 -20.50
CA ARG A 129 18.48 22.01 -20.62
C ARG A 129 17.81 21.28 -19.47
N LEU A 130 18.27 20.06 -19.17
CA LEU A 130 17.76 19.26 -18.04
C LEU A 130 17.97 19.97 -16.70
N ALA A 131 19.12 20.62 -16.50
CA ALA A 131 19.39 21.40 -15.29
C ALA A 131 18.48 22.64 -15.18
N ALA A 132 18.18 23.31 -16.30
CA ALA A 132 17.28 24.47 -16.32
C ALA A 132 15.81 24.09 -16.10
N GLU A 133 15.39 22.91 -16.55
CA GLU A 133 14.06 22.34 -16.27
C GLU A 133 13.93 21.89 -14.82
N ALA A 134 14.97 21.24 -14.26
CA ALA A 134 14.98 20.77 -12.88
C ALA A 134 15.10 21.89 -11.82
N ALA A 135 15.54 23.10 -12.23
CA ALA A 135 15.63 24.27 -11.35
C ALA A 135 14.32 25.08 -11.26
N ARG A 136 13.30 24.75 -12.06
CA ARG A 136 11.94 25.32 -11.95
C ARG A 136 11.06 24.47 -11.05
#